data_AF-A0A2M9ID38-F1
#
_entry.id   AF-A0A2M9ID38-F1
#
_cell.length_a   1.000
_cell.length_b   1.000
_cell.length_c   1.000
_cell.angle_alpha   90.00
_cell.angle_beta   90.00
_cell.angle_gamma   90.00
#
_symmetry.space_group_name_H-M   'P 1'
#
loop_
_entity.id
_entity.type
_entity.pdbx_description
1 polymer ?
#
loop_
_entity_poly.entity_id
_entity_poly.type
_entity_poly.pdbx_seq_one_letter_code
_entity_poly.pdbx_strand_id
1 'polypeptide(L)'
;MTVGGLLAPATRVGTAATLAGSGYIHARLYADEYRFVHVVGPLFLLQASVSFAVAALLLIGMPPLLRVAAAGVALGALGGFAASRTVGVFGFTEHGLQPAPQALLSILAEAGTLLLLAIWQATVTRQDRAARPPLRAPVWDQAITRTPPE
;
A
#
# COMPACT_ATOMS: atom_id res chain seq x y z
N MET A 1 -12.14 3.21 24.01
CA MET A 1 -11.19 3.16 22.88
C MET A 1 -11.62 4.21 21.86
N THR A 2 -10.78 5.17 21.50
CA THR A 2 -11.11 6.18 20.48
C THR A 2 -11.14 5.52 19.10
N VAL A 3 -12.04 5.94 18.22
CA VAL A 3 -12.16 5.44 16.84
C VAL A 3 -10.79 5.37 16.14
N GLY A 4 -9.93 6.38 16.33
CA GLY A 4 -8.57 6.41 15.77
C GLY A 4 -7.61 5.31 16.24
N GLY A 5 -7.84 4.70 17.41
CA GLY A 5 -7.02 3.61 17.94
C GLY A 5 -7.26 2.27 17.24
N LEU A 6 -8.45 2.08 16.65
CA LEU A 6 -8.81 0.87 15.92
C LEU A 6 -8.52 0.97 14.41
N LEU A 7 -8.39 2.19 13.87
CA LEU A 7 -8.16 2.40 12.44
C LEU A 7 -6.78 1.89 11.98
N ALA A 8 -5.72 2.09 12.76
CA ALA A 8 -4.39 1.60 12.43
C ALA A 8 -4.31 0.06 12.34
N PRO A 9 -4.78 -0.73 13.33
CA PRO A 9 -4.80 -2.18 13.20
C PRO A 9 -5.80 -2.65 12.13
N ALA A 10 -6.95 -1.99 11.95
CA ALA A 10 -7.91 -2.36 10.91
C ALA A 10 -7.36 -2.16 9.49
N THR A 11 -6.74 -1.01 9.22
CA THR A 11 -6.10 -0.73 7.92
C THR A 11 -4.92 -1.67 7.65
N ARG A 12 -4.16 -2.04 8.67
CA ARG A 12 -3.11 -3.05 8.59
C ARG A 12 -3.65 -4.42 8.18
N VAL A 13 -4.65 -4.93 8.89
CA VAL A 13 -5.26 -6.24 8.57
C VAL A 13 -5.92 -6.20 7.19
N GLY A 14 -6.61 -5.11 6.84
CA GLY A 14 -7.18 -4.93 5.51
C GLY A 14 -6.12 -4.91 4.40
N THR A 15 -4.99 -4.24 4.62
CA THR A 15 -3.86 -4.21 3.66
C THR A 15 -3.29 -5.61 3.47
N ALA A 16 -3.11 -6.37 4.56
CA ALA A 16 -2.65 -7.75 4.47
C ALA A 16 -3.64 -8.65 3.73
N ALA A 17 -4.95 -8.48 3.98
CA ALA A 17 -6.00 -9.25 3.31
C ALA A 17 -6.07 -8.95 1.80
N THR A 18 -5.97 -7.68 1.41
CA THR A 18 -5.97 -7.27 0.00
C THR A 18 -4.73 -7.75 -0.75
N LEU A 19 -3.54 -7.68 -0.11
CA LEU A 19 -2.32 -8.28 -0.65
C LEU A 19 -2.42 -9.79 -0.82
N ALA A 20 -2.93 -10.50 0.19
CA ALA A 20 -3.12 -11.94 0.10
C ALA A 20 -4.11 -12.31 -1.02
N GLY A 21 -5.17 -11.51 -1.19
CA GLY A 21 -6.11 -11.62 -2.31
C GLY A 21 -5.44 -11.41 -3.68
N SER A 22 -4.65 -10.34 -3.84
CA SER A 22 -3.88 -10.09 -5.06
C SER A 22 -2.91 -11.24 -5.36
N GLY A 23 -2.19 -11.72 -4.35
CA GLY A 23 -1.26 -12.83 -4.48
C GLY A 23 -1.95 -14.13 -4.90
N TYR A 24 -3.14 -14.42 -4.34
CA TYR A 24 -3.96 -15.57 -4.75
C TYR A 24 -4.39 -15.46 -6.22
N ILE A 25 -4.86 -14.29 -6.65
CA ILE A 25 -5.28 -14.05 -8.04
C ILE A 25 -4.09 -14.24 -8.99
N HIS A 26 -2.93 -13.68 -8.69
CA HIS A 26 -1.73 -13.84 -9.52
C HIS A 26 -1.20 -15.26 -9.54
N ALA A 27 -1.26 -15.99 -8.42
CA ALA A 27 -0.89 -17.40 -8.38
C ALA A 27 -1.82 -18.26 -9.25
N ARG A 28 -3.13 -17.98 -9.24
CA ARG A 28 -4.11 -18.64 -10.12
C ARG A 28 -3.83 -18.34 -11.58
N LEU A 29 -3.64 -17.07 -11.92
CA LEU A 29 -3.30 -16.64 -13.28
C LEU A 29 -2.01 -17.25 -13.80
N TYR A 30 -0.99 -17.35 -12.94
CA TYR A 30 0.23 -18.10 -13.25
C TYR A 30 -0.08 -19.56 -13.59
N ALA A 31 -0.77 -20.27 -12.70
CA ALA A 31 -1.02 -21.70 -12.87
C ALA A 31 -1.88 -22.01 -14.10
N ASP A 32 -2.93 -21.21 -14.31
CA ASP A 32 -3.97 -21.47 -15.30
C ASP A 32 -3.55 -20.98 -16.70
N GLU A 33 -2.90 -19.81 -16.81
CA GLU A 33 -2.74 -19.12 -18.10
C GLU A 33 -1.28 -18.75 -18.42
N TYR A 34 -0.52 -18.23 -17.46
CA TYR A 34 0.77 -17.57 -17.76
C TYR A 34 2.02 -18.40 -17.51
N ARG A 35 1.94 -19.58 -16.89
CA ARG A 35 3.13 -20.38 -16.52
C ARG A 35 4.07 -20.70 -17.68
N PHE A 36 3.57 -20.73 -18.91
CA PHE A 36 4.35 -21.02 -20.12
C PHE A 36 4.75 -19.76 -20.91
N VAL A 37 4.30 -18.58 -20.50
CA VAL A 37 4.69 -17.32 -21.14
C VAL A 37 6.06 -16.91 -20.60
N HIS A 38 7.04 -16.90 -21.49
CA HIS A 38 8.42 -16.54 -21.14
C HIS A 38 8.47 -15.13 -20.52
N VAL A 39 9.25 -14.96 -19.45
CA VAL A 39 9.35 -13.76 -18.60
C VAL A 39 8.06 -13.40 -17.84
N VAL A 40 6.91 -13.30 -18.49
CA VAL A 40 5.64 -12.88 -17.87
C VAL A 40 5.19 -13.89 -16.80
N GLY A 41 5.19 -15.19 -17.09
CA GLY A 41 4.83 -16.22 -16.12
C GLY A 41 5.62 -16.12 -14.81
N PRO A 42 6.96 -16.14 -14.85
CA PRO A 42 7.77 -15.92 -13.66
C PRO A 42 7.48 -14.61 -12.90
N LEU A 43 7.13 -13.52 -13.58
CA LEU A 43 6.75 -12.27 -12.93
C LEU A 43 5.42 -12.38 -12.15
N PHE A 44 4.43 -13.11 -12.67
CA PHE A 44 3.21 -13.41 -11.92
C PHE A 44 3.50 -14.22 -10.65
N LEU A 45 4.36 -15.24 -10.75
CA LEU A 45 4.75 -16.04 -9.59
C LEU A 45 5.53 -15.23 -8.57
N LEU A 46 6.45 -14.37 -9.02
CA LEU A 46 7.21 -13.46 -8.16
C LEU A 46 6.27 -12.50 -7.43
N GLN A 47 5.36 -11.86 -8.17
CA GLN A 47 4.35 -10.95 -7.60
C GLN A 47 3.53 -11.66 -6.53
N ALA A 48 3.06 -12.88 -6.82
CA ALA A 48 2.25 -13.64 -5.88
C ALA A 48 3.03 -13.96 -4.60
N SER A 49 4.27 -14.43 -4.76
CA SER A 49 5.16 -14.80 -3.66
C SER A 49 5.47 -13.61 -2.75
N VAL A 50 5.81 -12.46 -3.35
CA VAL A 50 6.10 -11.24 -2.60
C VAL A 50 4.84 -10.72 -1.91
N SER A 51 3.67 -10.77 -2.57
CA SER A 51 2.39 -10.38 -1.96
C SER A 51 2.08 -11.17 -0.70
N PHE A 52 2.21 -12.50 -0.75
CA PHE A 52 2.00 -13.35 0.43
C PHE A 52 3.03 -13.10 1.53
N ALA A 53 4.31 -12.96 1.17
CA ALA A 53 5.36 -12.67 2.13
C ALA A 53 5.12 -11.33 2.84
N VAL A 54 4.81 -10.27 2.10
CA VAL A 54 4.53 -8.94 2.66
C VAL A 54 3.24 -8.96 3.49
N ALA A 55 2.18 -9.66 3.05
CA ALA A 55 0.97 -9.83 3.84
C ALA A 55 1.24 -10.50 5.20
N ALA A 56 1.98 -11.60 5.22
CA ALA A 56 2.34 -12.30 6.46
C ALA A 56 3.21 -11.43 7.37
N LEU A 57 4.25 -10.78 6.81
CA LEU A 57 5.12 -9.87 7.56
C LEU A 57 4.36 -8.67 8.11
N LEU A 58 3.39 -8.13 7.36
CA LEU A 58 2.51 -7.09 7.83
C LEU A 58 1.67 -7.53 9.02
N LEU A 59 1.29 -8.81 9.15
CA LEU A 59 0.57 -9.31 10.33
C LEU A 59 1.49 -9.52 11.55
N ILE A 60 2.78 -9.79 11.33
CA ILE A 60 3.77 -9.96 12.39
C ILE A 60 4.23 -8.62 12.96
N GLY A 61 4.56 -7.64 12.11
CA GLY A 61 5.14 -6.37 12.57
C GLY A 61 4.89 -5.17 11.65
N MET A 62 5.39 -4.00 12.06
CA MET A 62 5.20 -2.72 11.37
C MET A 62 6.51 -2.00 10.96
N PRO A 63 7.47 -2.64 10.27
CA PRO A 63 8.53 -1.88 9.59
C PRO A 63 7.90 -0.90 8.58
N PRO A 64 8.30 0.39 8.55
CA PRO A 64 7.86 1.32 7.51
C PRO A 64 8.21 0.82 6.09
N LEU A 65 9.28 0.02 5.98
CA LEU A 65 9.67 -0.66 4.75
C LEU A 65 8.56 -1.56 4.18
N LEU A 66 7.76 -2.24 5.02
CA LEU A 66 6.68 -3.11 4.53
C LEU A 66 5.56 -2.33 3.85
N ARG A 67 5.32 -1.07 4.25
CA ARG A 67 4.35 -0.20 3.58
C ARG A 67 4.82 0.19 2.18
N VAL A 68 6.11 0.51 2.06
CA VAL A 68 6.73 0.79 0.76
C VAL A 68 6.73 -0.45 -0.13
N ALA A 69 7.06 -1.62 0.43
CA ALA A 69 7.01 -2.89 -0.30
C ALA A 69 5.59 -3.21 -0.79
N ALA A 70 4.58 -3.09 0.06
CA ALA A 70 3.17 -3.28 -0.30
C ALA A 70 2.72 -2.34 -1.42
N ALA A 71 3.09 -1.05 -1.35
CA ALA A 71 2.81 -0.09 -2.40
C ALA A 71 3.53 -0.45 -3.70
N GLY A 72 4.80 -0.84 -3.63
CA GLY A 72 5.59 -1.26 -4.79
C GLY A 72 5.01 -2.50 -5.49
N VAL A 73 4.53 -3.47 -4.73
CA VAL A 73 3.85 -4.67 -5.27
C VAL A 73 2.57 -4.29 -6.02
N ALA A 74 1.71 -3.48 -5.41
CA ALA A 74 0.45 -3.06 -6.02
C ALA A 74 0.68 -2.17 -7.26
N LEU A 75 1.60 -1.20 -7.18
CA LEU A 75 1.96 -0.35 -8.32
C LEU A 75 2.65 -1.12 -9.43
N GLY A 76 3.50 -2.09 -9.10
CA GLY A 76 4.15 -2.96 -10.08
C GLY A 76 3.14 -3.80 -10.85
N ALA A 77 2.16 -4.39 -10.16
CA ALA A 77 1.08 -5.15 -10.79
C ALA A 77 0.21 -4.28 -11.70
N LEU A 78 -0.26 -3.12 -11.22
CA LEU A 78 -1.04 -2.17 -12.04
C LEU A 78 -0.23 -1.62 -13.21
N GLY A 79 1.06 -1.34 -13.01
CA GLY A 79 1.97 -0.88 -14.05
C GLY A 79 2.19 -1.94 -15.12
N GLY A 80 2.41 -3.20 -14.74
CA GLY A 80 2.50 -4.33 -15.65
C GLY A 80 1.22 -4.56 -16.44
N PHE A 81 0.07 -4.47 -15.77
CA PHE A 81 -1.26 -4.58 -16.39
C PHE A 81 -1.52 -3.48 -17.42
N ALA A 82 -1.17 -2.22 -17.09
CA ALA A 82 -1.31 -1.09 -17.99
C ALA A 82 -0.33 -1.21 -19.17
N ALA A 83 0.91 -1.61 -18.91
CA ALA A 83 1.93 -1.82 -19.94
C ALA A 83 1.50 -2.91 -20.92
N SER A 84 0.98 -4.05 -20.45
CA SER A 84 0.54 -5.15 -21.32
C SER A 84 -0.59 -4.75 -22.28
N ARG A 85 -1.39 -3.73 -21.94
CA ARG A 85 -2.51 -3.21 -22.75
C ARG A 85 -2.16 -2.04 -23.66
N THR A 86 -0.99 -1.45 -23.49
CA THR A 86 -0.61 -0.21 -24.19
C THR A 86 0.60 -0.43 -25.08
N VAL A 87 1.74 -0.73 -24.47
CA VAL A 87 3.04 -0.89 -25.14
C VAL A 87 3.48 -2.36 -25.26
N GLY A 88 2.78 -3.26 -24.58
CA GLY A 88 3.18 -4.65 -24.40
C GLY A 88 4.30 -4.81 -23.36
N VAL A 89 4.51 -6.04 -22.92
CA VAL A 89 5.52 -6.42 -21.92
C VAL A 89 6.32 -7.59 -22.49
N PHE A 90 7.57 -7.35 -22.89
CA PHE A 90 8.43 -8.37 -23.52
C PHE A 90 7.78 -9.07 -24.75
N GLY A 91 7.03 -8.32 -25.55
CA GLY A 91 6.32 -8.85 -26.72
C GLY A 91 4.96 -9.50 -26.41
N PHE A 92 4.56 -9.53 -25.14
CA PHE A 92 3.24 -10.00 -24.71
C PHE A 92 2.25 -8.82 -24.58
N THR A 93 1.07 -8.95 -25.18
CA THR A 93 0.00 -7.95 -25.14
C THR A 93 -1.33 -8.55 -24.73
N GLU A 94 -2.13 -7.78 -24.00
CA GLU A 94 -3.45 -8.19 -23.52
C GLU A 94 -4.52 -7.18 -23.91
N HIS A 95 -5.76 -7.63 -23.96
CA HIS A 95 -6.90 -6.79 -24.36
C HIS A 95 -8.00 -6.76 -23.30
N GLY A 96 -8.49 -5.55 -23.02
CA GLY A 96 -9.61 -5.33 -22.12
C GLY A 96 -9.40 -5.89 -20.72
N LEU A 97 -10.44 -6.48 -20.13
CA LEU A 97 -10.39 -7.11 -18.80
C LEU A 97 -10.22 -8.63 -18.91
N GLN A 98 -9.56 -9.11 -19.96
CA GLN A 98 -9.18 -10.51 -20.04
C GLN A 98 -7.83 -10.74 -19.35
N PRO A 99 -7.66 -11.88 -18.67
CA PRO A 99 -8.67 -12.90 -18.37
C PRO A 99 -9.74 -12.44 -17.36
N ALA A 100 -11.00 -12.69 -17.69
CA ALA A 100 -12.15 -12.28 -16.88
C ALA A 100 -12.67 -13.43 -16.00
N PRO A 101 -13.02 -13.17 -14.72
CA PRO A 101 -13.04 -11.88 -14.00
C PRO A 101 -11.72 -11.51 -13.29
N GLN A 102 -10.69 -12.33 -13.40
CA GLN A 102 -9.46 -12.26 -12.60
C GLN A 102 -8.75 -10.92 -12.75
N ALA A 103 -8.64 -10.39 -13.97
CA ALA A 103 -8.07 -9.08 -14.25
C ALA A 103 -8.73 -7.95 -13.45
N LEU A 104 -10.07 -7.91 -13.42
CA LEU A 104 -10.81 -6.91 -12.66
C LEU A 104 -10.62 -7.11 -11.15
N LEU A 105 -10.69 -8.35 -10.68
CA LEU A 105 -10.48 -8.67 -9.27
C LEU A 105 -9.07 -8.28 -8.80
N SER A 106 -8.06 -8.45 -9.66
CA SER A 106 -6.69 -8.01 -9.40
C SER A 106 -6.65 -6.50 -9.20
N ILE A 107 -7.15 -5.73 -10.19
CA ILE A 107 -7.18 -4.26 -10.12
C ILE A 107 -7.85 -3.78 -8.82
N LEU A 108 -8.97 -4.39 -8.44
CA LEU A 108 -9.67 -4.03 -7.20
C LEU A 108 -8.84 -4.36 -5.95
N ALA A 109 -8.14 -5.49 -5.93
CA ALA A 109 -7.26 -5.87 -4.83
C ALA A 109 -6.05 -4.93 -4.73
N GLU A 110 -5.41 -4.58 -5.84
CA GLU A 110 -4.31 -3.61 -5.87
C GLU A 110 -4.75 -2.21 -5.46
N ALA A 111 -5.86 -1.72 -6.02
CA ALA A 111 -6.42 -0.42 -5.67
C ALA A 111 -6.85 -0.37 -4.20
N GLY A 112 -7.45 -1.45 -3.68
CA GLY A 112 -7.76 -1.60 -2.27
C GLY A 112 -6.53 -1.54 -1.38
N THR A 113 -5.44 -2.21 -1.77
CA THR A 113 -4.15 -2.15 -1.07
C THR A 113 -3.64 -0.71 -0.98
N LEU A 114 -3.60 0.01 -2.11
CA LEU A 114 -3.12 1.40 -2.16
C LEU A 114 -4.01 2.35 -1.36
N LEU A 115 -5.33 2.19 -1.44
CA LEU A 115 -6.29 2.99 -0.68
C LEU A 115 -6.09 2.80 0.83
N LEU A 116 -5.98 1.55 1.28
CA LEU A 116 -5.78 1.24 2.70
C LEU A 116 -4.43 1.76 3.21
N LEU A 117 -3.37 1.66 2.42
CA LEU A 117 -2.07 2.25 2.73
C LEU A 117 -2.15 3.78 2.83
N ALA A 118 -2.89 4.45 1.93
CA ALA A 118 -3.07 5.90 1.98
C ALA A 118 -3.83 6.34 3.24
N ILE A 119 -4.90 5.63 3.60
CA ILE A 119 -5.66 5.87 4.84
C ILE A 119 -4.76 5.65 6.06
N TRP A 120 -3.98 4.56 6.07
CA TRP A 120 -3.05 4.26 7.15
C TRP A 120 -1.98 5.36 7.28
N GLN A 121 -1.38 5.81 6.19
CA GLN A 121 -0.38 6.87 6.23
C GLN A 121 -0.98 8.22 6.68
N ALA A 122 -2.20 8.54 6.25
CA ALA A 122 -2.91 9.75 6.68
C ALA A 122 -3.23 9.74 8.18
N THR A 123 -3.58 8.58 8.74
CA THR A 123 -3.86 8.45 10.17
C THR A 123 -2.59 8.60 11.03
N VAL A 124 -1.48 7.96 10.63
CA VAL A 124 -0.18 8.09 11.32
C VAL A 124 0.30 9.55 11.33
N THR A 125 0.29 10.21 10.16
CA THR A 125 0.74 11.60 10.05
C THR A 125 -0.13 12.59 10.84
N ARG A 126 -1.44 12.33 10.98
CA ARG A 126 -2.33 13.12 11.84
C ARG A 126 -1.98 12.95 13.32
N GLN A 127 -1.67 11.73 13.76
CA GLN A 127 -1.25 11.46 15.14
C GLN A 127 0.07 12.17 15.47
N ASP A 128 1.06 12.10 14.58
CA ASP A 128 2.35 12.77 14.76
C ASP A 128 2.20 14.29 14.89
N ARG A 129 1.30 14.90 14.10
CA ARG A 129 1.02 16.35 14.17
C ARG A 129 0.33 16.73 15.47
N ALA A 130 -0.65 15.93 15.92
CA ALA A 130 -1.35 16.19 17.18
C ALA A 130 -0.45 16.03 18.41
N ALA A 131 0.56 15.17 18.33
CA ALA A 131 1.52 14.92 19.41
C ALA A 131 2.62 16.00 19.51
N ARG A 132 2.85 16.81 18.47
CA ARG A 132 3.83 17.91 18.51
C ARG A 132 3.26 19.07 19.34
N PRO A 133 3.90 19.47 20.46
CA PRO A 133 3.48 20.64 21.21
C PRO A 133 3.57 21.90 20.33
N PRO A 134 2.67 22.88 20.46
CA PRO A 134 2.86 24.17 19.82
C PRO A 134 4.21 24.73 20.27
N LEU A 135 5.05 25.16 19.31
CA LEU A 135 6.28 25.87 19.61
C LEU A 135 5.89 27.02 20.55
N ARG A 136 6.32 26.96 21.82
CA ARG A 136 6.09 28.07 22.76
C ARG A 136 6.59 29.33 22.05
N ALA A 137 5.71 30.31 21.87
CA ALA A 137 6.12 31.63 21.44
C ALA A 137 7.31 32.05 22.32
N PRO A 138 8.43 32.50 21.73
CA PRO A 138 9.62 32.73 22.51
C PRO A 138 9.32 33.80 23.56
N VAL A 139 9.79 33.57 24.78
CA VAL A 139 9.44 34.26 26.04
C VAL A 139 9.74 35.79 26.03
N TRP A 140 10.24 36.33 24.93
CA TRP A 140 10.56 37.76 24.76
C TRP A 140 9.36 38.69 24.99
N ASP A 141 8.12 38.27 24.70
CA ASP A 141 6.93 39.11 24.90
C ASP A 141 6.54 39.32 26.37
N GLN A 142 7.04 38.50 27.30
CA GLN A 142 6.75 38.65 28.74
C GLN A 142 7.77 39.51 29.50
N ALA A 143 8.89 39.86 28.86
CA ALA A 143 9.94 40.66 29.50
C ALA A 143 9.71 42.17 29.38
N ILE A 144 8.87 42.63 28.43
CA ILE A 144 8.70 44.06 28.14
C ILE A 144 7.64 44.75 29.03
N THR A 145 6.81 43.99 29.75
CA THR A 145 5.69 44.56 30.55
C THR A 145 5.96 44.69 32.05
N ARG A 146 7.18 44.43 32.55
CA ARG A 146 7.53 44.77 33.94
C ARG A 146 7.98 46.22 34.02
N THR A 147 7.02 47.12 34.20
CA THR A 147 7.29 48.47 34.69
C THR A 147 7.85 48.40 36.13
N PRO A 148 8.96 49.07 36.45
CA PRO A 148 9.52 49.06 37.81
C PRO A 148 8.58 49.79 38.79
N PRO A 149 8.50 49.34 40.06
CA PRO A 149 7.79 50.07 41.10
C PRO A 149 8.55 51.34 41.47
N GLU A 150 7.79 52.41 41.65
CA GLU A 150 8.16 53.76 42.08
C GLU A 150 8.46 53.87 43.59
#